data_AF-A0A7C4RMD1-F1
#
_entry.id   AF-A0A7C4RMD1-F1
#
_cell.length_a   1.000
_cell.length_b   1.000
_cell.length_c   1.000
_cell.angle_alpha   90.00
_cell.angle_beta   90.00
_cell.angle_gamma   90.00
#
_symmetry.space_group_name_H-M   'P 1'
#
loop_
_entity.id
_entity.type
_entity.pdbx_description
1 polymer ?
#
loop_
_entity_poly.entity_id
_entity_poly.type
_entity_poly.pdbx_seq_one_letter_code
_entity_poly.pdbx_strand_id
1 'polypeptide(L)'
;MRLRETVLNFNLKFSDRLDWALFFALSDYQHPSRSTRNLVIRYVYDLIKEDIDNLLYSRQVVLPKPKPSDFPVYESHLSEREVVDCFIQKSGLSGLWFKEFPVGLKKVDEVANEERRKGGFEWLSEEKFRNLFLGICKHVDLVLVESNINKVYERIPEKDILLLWKNYPPDLFAGKTVTLIEAKASADKLDEAISQILEYKELFQQDWKTAKIKNIGIICSSWSTKALNECKKHNIKAWDVTCKEVQELA
;
A
#
# COMPACT_ATOMS: atom_id res chain seq x y z
N MET A 1 9.40 -15.50 29.34
CA MET A 1 10.40 -14.76 30.15
C MET A 1 10.91 -13.48 29.47
N ARG A 2 11.30 -13.47 28.19
CA ARG A 2 11.81 -12.28 27.49
C ARG A 2 10.83 -11.10 27.29
N LEU A 3 9.51 -11.34 27.25
CA LEU A 3 8.54 -10.26 26.99
C LEU A 3 8.41 -9.28 28.18
N ARG A 4 8.44 -9.81 29.41
CA ARG A 4 8.25 -9.01 30.63
C ARG A 4 9.44 -8.10 30.89
N GLU A 5 10.65 -8.56 30.62
CA GLU A 5 11.88 -7.75 30.71
C GLU A 5 11.90 -6.64 29.66
N THR A 6 11.49 -6.93 28.42
CA THR A 6 11.33 -5.90 27.38
C THR A 6 10.30 -4.85 27.79
N VAL A 7 9.14 -5.27 28.31
CA VAL A 7 8.05 -4.37 28.77
C VAL A 7 8.50 -3.46 29.92
N LEU A 8 9.22 -4.00 30.91
CA LEU A 8 9.74 -3.22 32.04
C LEU A 8 10.85 -2.23 31.64
N ASN A 9 11.68 -2.58 30.63
CA ASN A 9 12.77 -1.71 30.16
C ASN A 9 12.30 -0.43 29.47
N PHE A 10 11.07 -0.38 28.94
CA PHE A 10 10.55 0.81 28.26
C PHE A 10 9.77 1.76 29.18
N ASN A 11 9.56 1.42 30.45
CA ASN A 11 8.87 2.27 31.44
C ASN A 11 7.51 2.82 30.93
N LEU A 12 6.82 2.02 30.12
CA LEU A 12 5.55 2.37 29.50
C LEU A 12 4.43 2.04 30.49
N LYS A 13 3.62 3.05 30.85
CA LYS A 13 2.34 2.84 31.56
C LYS A 13 1.32 2.34 30.53
N PHE A 14 1.17 1.02 30.44
CA PHE A 14 0.17 0.39 29.59
C PHE A 14 -1.24 0.55 30.17
N SER A 15 -2.27 0.37 29.34
CA SER A 15 -3.65 0.38 29.80
C SER A 15 -3.95 -0.84 30.68
N ASP A 16 -4.85 -0.69 31.66
CA ASP A 16 -5.29 -1.79 32.56
C ASP A 16 -5.80 -3.02 31.78
N ARG A 17 -6.29 -2.81 30.56
CA ARG A 17 -6.77 -3.86 29.64
C ARG A 17 -5.62 -4.71 29.09
N LEU A 18 -4.50 -4.09 28.73
CA LEU A 18 -3.33 -4.81 28.23
C LEU A 18 -2.64 -5.59 29.35
N ASP A 19 -2.59 -5.03 30.56
CA ASP A 19 -2.10 -5.73 31.75
C ASP A 19 -2.95 -6.97 32.08
N TRP A 20 -4.27 -6.87 31.99
CA TRP A 20 -5.17 -8.02 32.14
C TRP A 20 -5.00 -9.07 31.04
N ALA A 21 -4.84 -8.65 29.79
CA ALA A 21 -4.62 -9.57 28.66
C ALA A 21 -3.29 -10.33 28.79
N LEU A 22 -2.22 -9.64 29.21
CA LEU A 22 -0.92 -10.25 29.50
C LEU A 22 -1.00 -11.20 30.70
N PHE A 23 -1.75 -10.85 31.75
CA PHE A 23 -1.98 -11.71 32.90
C PHE A 23 -2.71 -13.01 32.51
N PHE A 24 -3.78 -12.92 31.69
CA PHE A 24 -4.46 -14.10 31.17
C PHE A 24 -3.56 -14.95 30.28
N ALA A 25 -2.80 -14.33 29.37
CA ALA A 25 -1.86 -15.01 28.49
C ALA A 25 -0.75 -15.77 29.27
N LEU A 26 -0.36 -15.25 30.43
CA LEU A 26 0.64 -15.87 31.31
C LEU A 26 0.03 -16.90 32.27
N SER A 27 -1.25 -16.74 32.65
CA SER A 27 -1.95 -17.65 33.58
C SER A 27 -2.49 -18.90 32.89
N ASP A 28 -2.84 -18.80 31.60
CA ASP A 28 -3.34 -19.92 30.80
C ASP A 28 -2.22 -20.86 30.29
N TYR A 29 -1.00 -20.71 30.84
CA TYR A 29 0.21 -21.44 30.43
C TYR A 29 0.28 -22.88 30.95
N GLN A 30 -0.83 -23.47 31.42
CA GLN A 30 -0.79 -24.85 31.87
C GLN A 30 -1.06 -25.85 30.75
N HIS A 31 -2.05 -25.70 29.85
CA HIS A 31 -2.14 -26.52 28.60
C HIS A 31 -3.02 -25.91 27.48
N PRO A 32 -2.69 -24.73 26.90
CA PRO A 32 -3.47 -24.20 25.79
C PRO A 32 -3.06 -24.87 24.47
N SER A 33 -4.05 -25.27 23.66
CA SER A 33 -3.81 -25.77 22.30
C SER A 33 -3.11 -24.70 21.44
N ARG A 34 -2.39 -25.13 20.41
CA ARG A 34 -1.63 -24.23 19.51
C ARG A 34 -2.51 -23.11 18.92
N SER A 35 -3.78 -23.38 18.64
CA SER A 35 -4.75 -22.39 18.16
C SER A 35 -5.07 -21.32 19.21
N THR A 36 -5.31 -21.74 20.46
CA THR A 36 -5.60 -20.85 21.59
C THR A 36 -4.41 -19.94 21.88
N ARG A 37 -3.18 -20.49 21.84
CA ARG A 37 -1.95 -19.71 22.00
C ARG A 37 -1.80 -18.63 20.91
N ASN A 38 -2.09 -18.96 19.66
CA ASN A 38 -2.00 -18.00 18.55
C ASN A 38 -3.07 -16.90 18.64
N LEU A 39 -4.29 -17.25 19.06
CA LEU A 39 -5.37 -16.28 19.28
C LEU A 39 -5.02 -15.29 20.39
N VAL A 40 -4.46 -15.77 21.51
CA VAL A 40 -4.05 -14.93 22.63
C VAL A 40 -2.87 -14.04 22.27
N ILE A 41 -1.87 -14.55 21.54
CA ILE A 41 -0.75 -13.75 21.04
C ILE A 41 -1.25 -12.64 20.12
N ARG A 42 -2.19 -12.95 19.23
CA ARG A 42 -2.77 -11.97 18.31
C ARG A 42 -3.56 -10.90 19.06
N TYR A 43 -4.38 -11.29 20.01
CA TYR A 43 -5.14 -10.37 20.85
C TYR A 43 -4.23 -9.40 21.64
N VAL A 44 -3.16 -9.92 22.25
CA VAL A 44 -2.17 -9.09 22.96
C VAL A 44 -1.42 -8.16 22.01
N TYR A 45 -1.05 -8.64 20.81
CA TYR A 45 -0.38 -7.81 19.81
C TYR A 45 -1.25 -6.68 19.28
N ASP A 46 -2.54 -6.95 19.03
CA ASP A 46 -3.50 -5.95 18.57
C ASP A 46 -3.72 -4.86 19.64
N LEU A 47 -3.78 -5.25 20.93
CA LEU A 47 -3.85 -4.29 22.04
C LEU A 47 -2.59 -3.45 22.20
N ILE A 48 -1.40 -4.04 22.04
CA ILE A 48 -0.12 -3.30 22.05
C ILE A 48 -0.09 -2.29 20.90
N LYS A 49 -0.55 -2.71 19.71
CA LYS A 49 -0.60 -1.83 18.55
C LYS A 49 -1.56 -0.67 18.76
N GLU A 50 -2.76 -0.95 19.30
CA GLU A 50 -3.75 0.07 19.64
C GLU A 50 -3.21 1.08 20.67
N ASP A 51 -2.54 0.62 21.73
CA ASP A 51 -1.95 1.50 22.74
C ASP A 51 -0.76 2.32 22.19
N ILE A 52 0.07 1.74 21.31
CA ILE A 52 1.14 2.47 20.61
C ILE A 52 0.55 3.53 19.68
N ASP A 53 -0.45 3.16 18.87
CA ASP A 53 -1.12 4.09 17.98
C ASP A 53 -1.74 5.23 18.81
N ASN A 54 -2.45 4.94 19.90
CA ASN A 54 -3.03 5.95 20.80
C ASN A 54 -1.97 6.84 21.48
N LEU A 55 -0.81 6.30 21.85
CA LEU A 55 0.34 7.07 22.35
C LEU A 55 0.94 8.00 21.29
N LEU A 56 1.02 7.53 20.04
CA LEU A 56 1.49 8.33 18.90
C LEU A 56 0.47 9.41 18.51
N TYR A 57 -0.83 9.10 18.59
CA TYR A 57 -1.94 10.03 18.35
C TYR A 57 -2.04 11.11 19.44
N SER A 58 -1.89 10.74 20.72
CA SER A 58 -1.90 11.69 21.85
C SER A 58 -0.65 12.57 21.92
N ARG A 59 0.45 12.13 21.29
CA ARG A 59 1.68 12.91 21.12
C ARG A 59 1.82 13.52 19.73
N GLN A 60 0.71 13.81 19.02
CA GLN A 60 0.76 14.64 17.82
C GLN A 60 1.31 16.03 18.18
N VAL A 61 2.64 16.13 18.19
CA VAL A 61 3.39 17.33 17.86
C VAL A 61 2.84 17.75 16.51
N VAL A 62 2.12 18.87 16.50
CA VAL A 62 1.73 19.55 15.28
C VAL A 62 3.03 19.90 14.57
N LEU A 63 3.48 19.04 13.66
CA LEU A 63 4.60 19.36 12.81
C LEU A 63 4.17 20.56 11.96
N PRO A 64 4.96 21.65 11.95
CA PRO A 64 4.64 22.80 11.12
C PRO A 64 4.51 22.31 9.68
N LYS A 65 3.45 22.73 8.99
CA LYS A 65 3.28 22.43 7.57
C LYS A 65 4.55 22.88 6.83
N PRO A 66 5.16 22.04 5.99
CA PRO A 66 6.32 22.43 5.21
C PRO A 66 5.96 23.68 4.40
N LYS A 67 6.85 24.66 4.43
CA LYS A 67 6.70 25.91 3.67
C LYS A 67 7.10 25.64 2.23
N PRO A 68 6.56 26.39 1.25
CA PRO A 68 6.97 26.28 -0.15
C PRO A 68 8.49 26.46 -0.37
N SER A 69 9.18 27.15 0.55
CA SER A 69 10.63 27.34 0.58
C SER A 69 11.43 26.09 0.95
N ASP A 70 10.78 25.06 1.48
CA ASP A 70 11.43 23.85 1.99
C ASP A 70 11.65 22.81 0.86
N PHE A 71 11.20 23.12 -0.36
CA PHE A 71 11.38 22.29 -1.55
C PHE A 71 12.37 22.95 -2.52
N PRO A 72 13.31 22.19 -3.12
CA PRO A 72 14.20 22.71 -4.15
C PRO A 72 13.40 23.31 -5.31
N VAL A 73 13.89 24.41 -5.87
CA VAL A 73 13.41 24.90 -7.17
C VAL A 73 13.96 23.96 -8.23
N TYR A 74 13.14 23.02 -8.68
CA TYR A 74 13.54 22.00 -9.64
C TYR A 74 13.71 22.61 -11.05
N GLU A 75 14.84 22.30 -11.68
CA GLU A 75 15.05 22.49 -13.12
C GLU A 75 14.04 21.66 -13.94
N SER A 76 13.95 21.91 -15.24
CA SER A 76 12.84 21.59 -16.17
C SER A 76 12.41 20.11 -16.31
N HIS A 77 12.98 19.17 -15.56
CA HIS A 77 12.62 17.75 -15.61
C HIS A 77 12.39 17.21 -14.19
N LEU A 78 11.14 16.82 -13.90
CA LEU A 78 10.78 16.13 -12.66
C LEU A 78 11.09 14.63 -12.80
N SER A 79 11.63 14.02 -11.74
CA SER A 79 11.66 12.57 -11.60
C SER A 79 10.25 12.00 -11.41
N GLU A 80 10.03 10.71 -11.68
CA GLU A 80 8.73 10.04 -11.48
C GLU A 80 8.23 10.18 -10.03
N ARG A 81 9.15 10.09 -9.06
CA ARG A 81 8.83 10.31 -7.64
C ARG A 81 8.33 11.74 -7.38
N GLU A 82 8.98 12.74 -7.96
CA GLU A 82 8.56 14.14 -7.82
C GLU A 82 7.24 14.41 -8.54
N VAL A 83 6.98 13.75 -9.67
CA VAL A 83 5.67 13.79 -10.35
C VAL A 83 4.57 13.26 -9.42
N VAL A 84 4.79 12.10 -8.77
CA VAL A 84 3.83 11.52 -7.80
C VAL A 84 3.60 12.47 -6.62
N ASP A 85 4.67 12.94 -5.98
CA ASP A 85 4.57 13.79 -4.80
C ASP A 85 3.90 15.13 -5.13
N CYS A 86 4.23 15.73 -6.27
CA CYS A 86 3.60 16.97 -6.73
C CYS A 86 2.11 16.75 -7.04
N PHE A 87 1.76 15.63 -7.70
CA PHE A 87 0.39 15.30 -8.01
C PHE A 87 -0.49 15.13 -6.76
N ILE A 88 -0.01 14.40 -5.75
CA ILE A 88 -0.71 14.22 -4.47
C ILE A 88 -0.95 15.58 -3.79
N GLN A 89 0.02 16.48 -3.84
CA GLN A 89 -0.07 17.80 -3.19
C GLN A 89 -0.98 18.77 -3.92
N LYS A 90 -1.06 18.71 -5.26
CA LYS A 90 -1.62 19.78 -6.10
C LYS A 90 -2.84 19.41 -6.92
N SER A 91 -3.19 18.13 -7.06
CA SER A 91 -4.33 17.68 -7.87
C SER A 91 -5.70 18.11 -7.32
N GLY A 92 -5.78 18.53 -6.05
CA GLY A 92 -7.04 18.81 -5.37
C GLY A 92 -7.88 17.57 -5.04
N LEU A 93 -7.38 16.37 -5.39
CA LEU A 93 -8.00 15.10 -5.00
C LEU A 93 -7.70 14.82 -3.52
N SER A 94 -8.67 14.22 -2.82
CA SER A 94 -8.53 13.86 -1.41
C SER A 94 -8.94 12.42 -1.17
N GLY A 95 -8.18 11.74 -0.30
CA GLY A 95 -8.46 10.35 0.06
C GLY A 95 -7.24 9.64 0.64
N LEU A 96 -7.31 8.32 0.63
CA LEU A 96 -6.18 7.48 1.06
C LEU A 96 -5.34 7.14 -0.16
N TRP A 97 -4.09 7.58 -0.15
CA TRP A 97 -3.11 7.36 -1.22
C TRP A 97 -2.19 6.22 -0.85
N PHE A 98 -2.03 5.24 -1.72
CA PHE A 98 -1.09 4.13 -1.56
C PHE A 98 -0.07 4.16 -2.69
N LYS A 99 1.20 4.39 -2.37
CA LYS A 99 2.30 4.43 -3.34
C LYS A 99 2.81 3.03 -3.65
N GLU A 100 3.17 2.79 -4.90
CA GLU A 100 3.77 1.54 -5.40
C GLU A 100 3.01 0.30 -4.88
N PHE A 101 1.71 0.25 -5.12
CA PHE A 101 0.86 -0.80 -4.56
C PHE A 101 0.91 -2.06 -5.41
N PRO A 102 1.14 -3.25 -4.82
CA PRO A 102 1.29 -4.50 -5.55
C PRO A 102 -0.03 -4.98 -6.19
N VAL A 103 0.05 -5.49 -7.41
CA VAL A 103 -1.04 -6.16 -8.14
C VAL A 103 -0.55 -7.45 -8.80
N GLY A 104 -1.48 -8.35 -9.11
CA GLY A 104 -1.19 -9.71 -9.56
C GLY A 104 -0.95 -10.70 -8.41
N LEU A 105 -1.43 -10.36 -7.21
CA LEU A 105 -1.27 -11.17 -6.00
C LEU A 105 -2.01 -12.51 -6.09
N LYS A 106 -3.18 -12.52 -6.75
CA LYS A 106 -3.95 -13.74 -7.00
C LYS A 106 -3.19 -14.71 -7.89
N LYS A 107 -2.50 -14.21 -8.92
CA LYS A 107 -1.67 -15.03 -9.80
C LYS A 107 -0.46 -15.59 -9.04
N VAL A 108 0.15 -14.80 -8.16
CA VAL A 108 1.20 -15.29 -7.24
C VAL A 108 0.67 -16.44 -6.38
N ASP A 109 -0.53 -16.32 -5.82
CA ASP A 109 -1.13 -17.37 -5.00
C ASP A 109 -1.49 -18.63 -5.80
N GLU A 110 -2.02 -18.48 -7.02
CA GLU A 110 -2.33 -19.60 -7.91
C GLU A 110 -1.08 -20.43 -8.24
N VAL A 111 0.01 -19.76 -8.65
CA VAL A 111 1.29 -20.42 -8.95
C VAL A 111 1.88 -21.03 -7.68
N ALA A 112 1.86 -20.31 -6.56
CA ALA A 112 2.33 -20.84 -5.28
C ALA A 112 1.56 -22.10 -4.84
N ASN A 113 0.25 -22.13 -5.05
CA ASN A 113 -0.59 -23.29 -4.76
C ASN A 113 -0.30 -24.46 -5.70
N GLU A 114 -0.02 -24.21 -6.97
CA GLU A 114 0.39 -25.26 -7.92
C GLU A 114 1.72 -25.89 -7.51
N GLU A 115 2.71 -25.09 -7.14
CA GLU A 115 4.02 -25.57 -6.70
C GLU A 115 3.93 -26.38 -5.39
N ARG A 116 3.06 -25.96 -4.45
CA ARG A 116 2.76 -26.75 -3.23
C ARG A 116 2.12 -28.11 -3.57
N ARG A 117 1.28 -28.19 -4.60
CA ARG A 117 0.67 -29.47 -5.04
C ARG A 117 1.70 -30.41 -5.67
N LYS A 118 2.69 -29.87 -6.39
CA LYS A 118 3.75 -30.67 -7.03
C LYS A 118 4.78 -31.24 -6.04
N GLY A 119 5.16 -30.45 -5.03
CA GLY A 119 6.28 -30.80 -4.14
C GLY A 119 5.93 -31.00 -2.66
N GLY A 120 4.67 -30.78 -2.25
CA GLY A 120 4.26 -30.76 -0.84
C GLY A 120 4.44 -29.39 -0.17
N PHE A 121 3.88 -29.23 1.03
CA PHE A 121 3.81 -27.94 1.75
C PHE A 121 5.19 -27.36 2.12
N GLU A 122 6.19 -28.23 2.31
CA GLU A 122 7.58 -27.86 2.64
C GLU A 122 8.39 -27.36 1.44
N TRP A 123 7.87 -27.52 0.21
CA TRP A 123 8.65 -27.27 -0.99
C TRP A 123 8.78 -25.78 -1.35
N LEU A 124 7.81 -24.96 -0.94
CA LEU A 124 7.79 -23.53 -1.19
C LEU A 124 8.38 -22.76 -0.01
N SER A 125 9.72 -22.71 0.05
CA SER A 125 10.44 -21.86 1.00
C SER A 125 10.07 -20.39 0.85
N GLU A 126 10.30 -19.58 1.90
CA GLU A 126 10.07 -18.13 1.85
C GLU A 126 10.80 -17.46 0.69
N GLU A 127 12.04 -17.89 0.42
CA GLU A 127 12.85 -17.40 -0.69
C GLU A 127 12.23 -17.72 -2.06
N LYS A 128 11.78 -18.97 -2.27
CA LYS A 128 11.11 -19.36 -3.52
C LYS A 128 9.82 -18.57 -3.74
N PHE A 129 9.03 -18.39 -2.68
CA PHE A 129 7.82 -17.58 -2.76
C PHE A 129 8.13 -16.11 -3.06
N ARG A 130 9.18 -15.53 -2.45
CA ARG A 130 9.64 -14.17 -2.76
C ARG A 130 10.05 -14.05 -4.22
N ASN A 131 10.77 -15.03 -4.77
CA ASN A 131 11.16 -15.02 -6.18
C ASN A 131 9.95 -15.12 -7.12
N LEU A 132 8.95 -15.95 -6.77
CA LEU A 132 7.68 -15.98 -7.50
C LEU A 132 6.96 -14.62 -7.45
N PHE A 133 6.89 -14.01 -6.26
CA PHE A 133 6.30 -12.70 -6.08
C PHE A 133 7.00 -11.65 -6.96
N LEU A 134 8.33 -11.57 -6.91
CA LEU A 134 9.10 -10.61 -7.70
C LEU A 134 8.97 -10.84 -9.22
N GLY A 135 8.82 -12.09 -9.65
CA GLY A 135 8.67 -12.42 -11.07
C GLY A 135 7.27 -12.15 -11.63
N ILE A 136 6.24 -12.15 -10.79
CA ILE A 136 4.83 -12.07 -11.22
C ILE A 136 4.19 -10.74 -10.84
N CYS A 137 4.44 -10.26 -9.62
CA CYS A 137 3.79 -9.08 -9.08
C CYS A 137 4.27 -7.82 -9.78
N LYS A 138 3.30 -6.96 -10.13
CA LYS A 138 3.53 -5.61 -10.65
C LYS A 138 3.18 -4.59 -9.59
N HIS A 139 3.57 -3.34 -9.77
CA HIS A 139 3.29 -2.28 -8.82
C HIS A 139 2.63 -1.13 -9.57
N VAL A 140 1.44 -0.71 -9.11
CA VAL A 140 0.80 0.52 -9.55
C VAL A 140 1.45 1.66 -8.81
N ASP A 141 1.91 2.69 -9.51
CA ASP A 141 2.62 3.80 -8.87
C ASP A 141 1.79 4.47 -7.78
N LEU A 142 0.49 4.62 -8.01
CA LEU A 142 -0.40 5.25 -7.05
C LEU A 142 -1.83 4.72 -7.12
N VAL A 143 -2.40 4.40 -5.96
CA VAL A 143 -3.81 4.07 -5.78
C VAL A 143 -4.46 5.11 -4.87
N LEU A 144 -5.51 5.77 -5.35
CA LEU A 144 -6.34 6.67 -4.56
C LEU A 144 -7.63 5.96 -4.18
N VAL A 145 -7.94 5.90 -2.88
CA VAL A 145 -9.25 5.51 -2.36
C VAL A 145 -10.01 6.74 -1.93
N GLU A 146 -11.21 6.96 -2.49
CA GLU A 146 -12.05 8.10 -2.13
C GLU A 146 -12.43 8.05 -0.64
N SER A 147 -12.08 9.11 0.10
CA SER A 147 -12.33 9.22 1.53
C SER A 147 -12.37 10.70 1.94
N ASN A 148 -13.07 10.99 3.04
CA ASN A 148 -13.02 12.29 3.71
C ASN A 148 -11.72 12.54 4.47
N ILE A 149 -10.87 11.52 4.61
CA ILE A 149 -9.54 11.61 5.23
C ILE A 149 -8.51 11.66 4.11
N ASN A 150 -7.60 12.64 4.16
CA ASN A 150 -6.45 12.71 3.27
C ASN A 150 -5.20 12.15 3.96
N LYS A 151 -4.72 11.00 3.51
CA LYS A 151 -3.53 10.35 4.09
C LYS A 151 -2.72 9.64 3.01
N VAL A 152 -1.40 9.71 3.12
CA VAL A 152 -0.46 9.05 2.22
C VAL A 152 0.20 7.88 2.94
N TYR A 153 0.19 6.72 2.28
CA TYR A 153 0.87 5.51 2.67
C TYR A 153 2.01 5.28 1.67
N GLU A 154 3.24 5.30 2.19
CA GLU A 154 4.43 4.93 1.43
C GLU A 154 4.39 3.44 1.04
N ARG A 155 5.26 3.06 0.09
CA ARG A 155 5.40 1.68 -0.36
C ARG A 155 5.53 0.72 0.81
N ILE A 156 4.69 -0.30 0.82
CA ILE A 156 4.78 -1.38 1.81
C ILE A 156 5.97 -2.29 1.42
N PRO A 157 6.89 -2.60 2.35
CA PRO A 157 7.98 -3.54 2.06
C PRO A 157 7.45 -4.89 1.60
N GLU A 158 8.14 -5.53 0.64
CA GLU A 158 7.76 -6.83 0.07
C GLU A 158 7.44 -7.86 1.17
N LYS A 159 8.32 -7.98 2.16
CA LYS A 159 8.16 -8.92 3.29
C LYS A 159 6.81 -8.75 4.03
N ASP A 160 6.33 -7.51 4.12
CA ASP A 160 5.12 -7.18 4.87
C ASP A 160 3.88 -7.40 3.99
N ILE A 161 3.97 -7.14 2.67
CA ILE A 161 2.93 -7.51 1.69
C ILE A 161 2.71 -9.02 1.70
N LEU A 162 3.78 -9.81 1.70
CA LEU A 162 3.68 -11.28 1.73
C LEU A 162 3.02 -11.77 3.02
N LEU A 163 3.31 -11.11 4.14
CA LEU A 163 2.69 -11.43 5.43
C LEU A 163 1.21 -11.07 5.45
N LEU A 164 0.85 -9.90 4.91
CA LEU A 164 -0.53 -9.42 4.81
C LEU A 164 -1.35 -10.32 3.90
N TRP A 165 -0.87 -10.64 2.70
CA TRP A 165 -1.59 -11.49 1.75
C TRP A 165 -1.83 -12.90 2.30
N LYS A 166 -0.83 -13.51 2.96
CA LYS A 166 -0.95 -14.86 3.53
C LYS A 166 -1.92 -14.96 4.70
N ASN A 167 -1.99 -13.92 5.54
CA ASN A 167 -2.69 -13.98 6.83
C ASN A 167 -4.00 -13.20 6.86
N TYR A 168 -4.22 -12.33 5.88
CA TYR A 168 -5.35 -11.40 5.83
C TYR A 168 -5.95 -11.36 4.41
N PRO A 169 -6.84 -12.30 4.06
CA PRO A 169 -7.67 -12.15 2.89
C PRO A 169 -9.08 -11.62 3.25
N PRO A 170 -9.25 -10.46 3.91
CA PRO A 170 -10.36 -9.58 3.56
C PRO A 170 -9.90 -8.63 2.46
N ASP A 171 -10.72 -8.50 1.42
CA ASP A 171 -10.54 -7.55 0.32
C ASP A 171 -10.27 -6.14 0.88
N LEU A 172 -9.00 -5.68 0.81
CA LEU A 172 -8.52 -4.43 1.41
C LEU A 172 -9.32 -3.22 0.89
N PHE A 173 -9.77 -3.34 -0.36
CA PHE A 173 -10.54 -2.33 -1.06
C PHE A 173 -12.02 -2.70 -1.15
N ALA A 174 -12.52 -3.55 -0.25
CA ALA A 174 -13.88 -4.05 -0.30
C ALA A 174 -14.92 -2.92 -0.34
N GLY A 175 -15.72 -2.88 -1.41
CA GLY A 175 -16.74 -1.86 -1.64
C GLY A 175 -16.20 -0.42 -1.76
N LYS A 176 -14.88 -0.24 -1.87
CA LYS A 176 -14.24 1.07 -2.00
C LYS A 176 -14.24 1.53 -3.45
N THR A 177 -14.34 2.84 -3.64
CA THR A 177 -14.16 3.46 -4.95
C THR A 177 -12.71 3.91 -5.09
N VAL A 178 -12.04 3.44 -6.14
CA VAL A 178 -10.60 3.63 -6.33
C VAL A 178 -10.27 4.27 -7.69
N THR A 179 -9.16 5.01 -7.73
CA THR A 179 -8.51 5.47 -8.97
C THR A 179 -7.09 4.92 -9.00
N LEU A 180 -6.72 4.28 -10.11
CA LEU A 180 -5.36 3.77 -10.34
C LEU A 180 -4.59 4.75 -11.20
N ILE A 181 -3.34 5.03 -10.86
CA ILE A 181 -2.54 6.06 -11.50
C ILE A 181 -1.13 5.53 -11.77
N GLU A 182 -0.67 5.71 -13.01
CA GLU A 182 0.71 5.48 -13.44
C GLU A 182 1.44 6.82 -13.61
N ALA A 183 2.71 6.89 -13.25
CA ALA A 183 3.54 8.08 -13.36
C ALA A 183 4.65 7.90 -14.38
N LYS A 184 4.92 8.95 -15.17
CA LYS A 184 6.12 9.05 -16.02
C LYS A 184 6.75 10.43 -15.91
N ALA A 185 8.06 10.49 -16.01
CA ALA A 185 8.82 11.75 -16.06
C ALA A 185 8.79 12.41 -17.45
N SER A 186 8.51 11.64 -18.51
CA SER A 186 8.67 12.13 -19.88
C SER A 186 7.77 11.41 -20.89
N ALA A 187 7.50 12.10 -21.99
CA ALA A 187 6.56 11.67 -23.03
C ALA A 187 6.99 10.40 -23.80
N ASP A 188 8.28 10.05 -23.79
CA ASP A 188 8.86 8.90 -24.49
C ASP A 188 8.36 7.55 -23.94
N LYS A 189 7.93 7.51 -22.68
CA LYS A 189 7.42 6.29 -22.01
C LYS A 189 5.89 6.23 -21.92
N LEU A 190 5.16 7.14 -22.57
CA LEU A 190 3.70 7.17 -22.44
C LEU A 190 3.00 5.98 -23.11
N ASP A 191 3.53 5.47 -24.23
CA ASP A 191 2.96 4.27 -24.87
C ASP A 191 3.09 3.03 -23.93
N GLU A 192 4.20 2.95 -23.19
CA GLU A 192 4.41 1.93 -22.14
C GLU A 192 3.45 2.14 -20.96
N ALA A 193 3.31 3.37 -20.47
CA ALA A 193 2.42 3.72 -19.36
C ALA A 193 0.95 3.36 -19.66
N ILE A 194 0.48 3.60 -20.89
CA ILE A 194 -0.86 3.23 -21.35
C ILE A 194 -1.06 1.72 -21.27
N SER A 195 -0.06 0.95 -21.72
CA SER A 195 -0.10 -0.51 -21.67
C SER A 195 -0.11 -1.01 -20.22
N GLN A 196 0.75 -0.44 -19.37
CA GLN A 196 0.87 -0.75 -17.95
C GLN A 196 -0.44 -0.51 -17.20
N ILE A 197 -1.02 0.68 -17.31
CA ILE A 197 -2.22 1.02 -16.53
C ILE A 197 -3.45 0.17 -16.93
N LEU A 198 -3.52 -0.25 -18.19
CA LEU A 198 -4.56 -1.18 -18.66
C LEU A 198 -4.36 -2.58 -18.06
N GLU A 199 -3.13 -3.11 -18.07
CA GLU A 199 -2.80 -4.38 -17.41
C GLU A 199 -3.08 -4.30 -15.90
N TYR A 200 -2.67 -3.21 -15.26
CA TYR A 200 -2.84 -3.01 -13.82
C TYR A 200 -4.30 -2.95 -13.41
N LYS A 201 -5.16 -2.33 -14.22
CA LYS A 201 -6.61 -2.35 -14.01
C LYS A 201 -7.14 -3.78 -13.94
N GLU A 202 -6.73 -4.64 -14.86
CA GLU A 202 -7.18 -6.03 -14.90
C GLU A 202 -6.66 -6.82 -13.69
N LEU A 203 -5.37 -6.71 -13.38
CA LEU A 203 -4.75 -7.37 -12.23
C LEU A 203 -5.37 -6.90 -10.91
N PHE A 204 -5.57 -5.59 -10.75
CA PHE A 204 -6.19 -5.02 -9.56
C PHE A 204 -7.62 -5.54 -9.38
N GLN A 205 -8.42 -5.60 -10.45
CA GLN A 205 -9.80 -6.11 -10.35
C GLN A 205 -9.85 -7.61 -10.04
N GLN A 206 -8.85 -8.39 -10.47
CA GLN A 206 -8.75 -9.81 -10.13
C GLN A 206 -8.40 -10.03 -8.65
N ASP A 207 -7.49 -9.21 -8.11
CA ASP A 207 -7.07 -9.24 -6.71
C ASP A 207 -8.19 -8.72 -5.78
N TRP A 208 -8.86 -7.64 -6.18
CA TRP A 208 -9.81 -6.87 -5.36
C TRP A 208 -11.19 -6.79 -6.04
N LYS A 209 -11.85 -7.94 -6.16
CA LYS A 209 -13.08 -8.09 -6.96
C LYS A 209 -14.21 -7.14 -6.58
N THR A 210 -14.31 -6.74 -5.31
CA THR A 210 -15.41 -5.89 -4.84
C THR A 210 -15.05 -4.41 -4.81
N ALA A 211 -13.82 -4.04 -5.16
CA ALA A 211 -13.43 -2.66 -5.39
C ALA A 211 -14.08 -2.13 -6.68
N LYS A 212 -14.52 -0.88 -6.65
CA LYS A 212 -15.05 -0.16 -7.80
C LYS A 212 -13.98 0.77 -8.36
N ILE A 213 -13.34 0.37 -9.46
CA ILE A 213 -12.41 1.24 -10.18
C ILE A 213 -13.24 2.33 -10.89
N LYS A 214 -13.15 3.56 -10.39
CA LYS A 214 -13.85 4.73 -10.98
C LYS A 214 -13.14 5.22 -12.22
N ASN A 215 -11.83 5.40 -12.10
CA ASN A 215 -10.97 5.89 -13.17
C ASN A 215 -9.64 5.15 -13.15
N ILE A 216 -8.98 5.16 -14.30
CA ILE A 216 -7.55 4.95 -14.41
C ILE A 216 -6.94 6.20 -15.03
N GLY A 217 -5.67 6.49 -14.73
CA GLY A 217 -5.02 7.63 -15.34
C GLY A 217 -3.51 7.59 -15.32
N ILE A 218 -2.93 8.55 -16.02
CA ILE A 218 -1.49 8.72 -16.16
C ILE A 218 -1.17 10.17 -15.76
N ILE A 219 -0.15 10.32 -14.92
CA ILE A 219 0.42 11.61 -14.53
C ILE A 219 1.79 11.74 -15.20
N CYS A 220 2.04 12.84 -15.89
CA CYS A 220 3.32 13.06 -16.57
C CYS A 220 3.68 14.54 -16.64
N SER A 221 4.97 14.85 -16.63
CA SER A 221 5.50 16.21 -16.82
C SER A 221 5.60 16.66 -18.29
N SER A 222 5.32 15.76 -19.24
CA SER A 222 5.24 16.13 -20.66
C SER A 222 4.38 15.15 -21.44
N TRP A 223 3.68 15.65 -22.48
CA TRP A 223 2.71 14.87 -23.24
C TRP A 223 2.91 14.98 -24.74
N SER A 224 2.63 13.88 -25.46
CA SER A 224 2.50 13.89 -26.91
C SER A 224 1.03 13.83 -27.32
N THR A 225 0.68 14.46 -28.44
CA THR A 225 -0.69 14.42 -28.99
C THR A 225 -1.16 12.99 -29.26
N LYS A 226 -0.24 12.12 -29.70
CA LYS A 226 -0.52 10.69 -29.92
C LYS A 226 -0.96 10.01 -28.62
N ALA A 227 -0.22 10.21 -27.53
CA ALA A 227 -0.53 9.61 -26.24
C ALA A 227 -1.87 10.11 -25.67
N LEU A 228 -2.18 11.39 -25.82
CA LEU A 228 -3.47 11.95 -25.39
C LEU A 228 -4.65 11.34 -26.15
N ASN A 229 -4.50 11.14 -27.47
CA ASN A 229 -5.54 10.49 -28.28
C ASN A 229 -5.77 9.03 -27.88
N GLU A 230 -4.70 8.29 -27.58
CA GLU A 230 -4.83 6.91 -27.08
C GLU A 230 -5.45 6.88 -25.67
N CYS A 231 -5.07 7.82 -24.77
CA CYS A 231 -5.70 7.94 -23.46
C CYS A 231 -7.21 8.14 -23.58
N LYS A 232 -7.68 9.05 -24.45
CA LYS A 232 -9.10 9.25 -24.74
C LYS A 232 -9.81 7.99 -25.20
N LYS A 233 -9.21 7.29 -26.17
CA LYS A 233 -9.75 6.06 -26.74
C LYS A 233 -9.94 4.97 -25.68
N HIS A 234 -9.06 4.91 -24.68
CA HIS A 234 -9.11 3.95 -23.59
C HIS A 234 -9.80 4.48 -22.31
N ASN A 235 -10.35 5.69 -22.34
CA ASN A 235 -10.92 6.38 -21.17
C ASN A 235 -9.95 6.44 -19.98
N ILE A 236 -8.69 6.75 -20.30
CA ILE A 236 -7.60 7.00 -19.34
C ILE A 236 -7.53 8.50 -19.10
N LYS A 237 -7.58 8.92 -17.85
CA LYS A 237 -7.37 10.33 -17.49
C LYS A 237 -5.91 10.71 -17.65
N ALA A 238 -5.65 11.85 -18.27
CA ALA A 238 -4.31 12.40 -18.43
C ALA A 238 -4.16 13.63 -17.55
N TRP A 239 -3.08 13.70 -16.76
CA TRP A 239 -2.73 14.90 -16.01
C TRP A 239 -1.32 15.35 -16.34
N ASP A 240 -1.19 16.62 -16.70
CA ASP A 240 0.09 17.31 -16.77
C ASP A 240 0.52 17.72 -15.36
N VAL A 241 1.75 17.39 -14.98
CA VAL A 241 2.30 17.70 -13.66
C VAL A 241 3.54 18.55 -13.83
N THR A 242 3.45 19.78 -13.34
CA THR A 242 4.58 20.72 -13.31
C THR A 242 4.99 21.03 -11.89
N CYS A 243 6.14 21.69 -11.71
CA CYS A 243 6.55 22.20 -10.40
C CYS A 243 5.53 23.19 -9.79
N LYS A 244 4.61 23.76 -10.60
CA LYS A 244 3.68 24.80 -10.18
C LYS A 244 2.28 24.27 -9.94
N GLU A 245 1.77 23.42 -10.82
CA GLU A 245 0.38 23.00 -10.83
C GLU A 245 0.18 21.62 -11.48
N VAL A 246 -1.03 21.09 -11.31
CA VAL A 246 -1.53 19.89 -11.99
C VAL A 246 -2.69 20.31 -12.87
N GLN A 247 -2.66 19.94 -14.15
CA GLN A 247 -3.73 20.22 -15.10
C GLN A 247 -4.30 18.91 -15.67
N GLU A 248 -5.61 18.71 -15.59
CA GLU A 248 -6.26 17.59 -16.29
C GLU A 248 -6.34 17.91 -17.79
N LEU A 249 -5.73 17.06 -18.61
CA LEU A 249 -5.71 17.17 -20.06
C LEU A 249 -6.92 16.40 -20.60
N ALA A 250 -7.92 17.15 -21.05
CA ALA A 250 -9.20 16.66 -21.57
C ALA A 250 -9.03 15.56 -22.63
#